data_AF-A0A1U7SWM8-F1
#
_entry.id   AF-A0A1U7SWM8-F1
#
_cell.length_a   1.000
_cell.length_b   1.000
_cell.length_c   1.000
_cell.angle_alpha   90.00
_cell.angle_beta   90.00
_cell.angle_gamma   90.00
#
_symmetry.space_group_name_H-M   'P 1'
#
loop_
_entity.id
_entity.type
_entity.pdbx_description
1 polymer ?
#
loop_
_entity_poly.entity_id
_entity_poly.type
_entity_poly.pdbx_seq_one_letter_code
_entity_poly.pdbx_strand_id
1 'polypeptide(L)'
;MNSLLMGELSPEQPSFEPTKNKLLTNELRELWATVEQMRLVKANHVFFLLDLLPILLLDVAAGLTLWVFGASFVPFVLCAGLLSAVQAQAGWLPHDFGHLSVFSTSRWNHMLHPCVTGHMKGAPASGRNHKHFQHHAKPNCFCKNPDINMHPFFFALGKLLSVEFGKQKKEYLLCNHQHKYFFLIRPPVLLPLYFQWYLFYFVIQRKKWMDLAWMVTFSVCVFLPYV
;
A
#
# COMPACT_ATOMS: atom_id res chain seq x y z
N MET A 1 -18.37 -26.85 13.37
CA MET A 1 -18.40 -25.99 12.16
C MET A 1 -16.98 -25.88 11.65
N ASN A 2 -16.73 -26.19 10.37
CA ASN A 2 -15.42 -25.96 9.78
C ASN A 2 -15.15 -24.44 9.73
N SER A 3 -13.89 -24.07 9.94
CA SER A 3 -13.47 -22.68 9.78
C SER A 3 -13.64 -22.30 8.30
N LEU A 4 -14.32 -21.17 8.03
CA LEU A 4 -14.44 -20.65 6.67
C LEU A 4 -13.07 -20.30 6.11
N LEU A 5 -12.81 -20.66 4.85
CA LEU A 5 -11.60 -20.25 4.16
C LEU A 5 -11.71 -18.78 3.71
N MET A 6 -10.56 -18.18 3.42
CA MET A 6 -10.50 -16.81 2.91
C MET A 6 -11.24 -16.73 1.56
N GLY A 7 -12.28 -15.89 1.49
CA GLY A 7 -13.15 -15.75 0.31
C GLY A 7 -14.47 -16.52 0.40
N GLU A 8 -14.65 -17.40 1.38
CA GLU A 8 -15.92 -18.08 1.62
C GLU A 8 -16.86 -17.23 2.49
N LEU A 9 -18.14 -17.26 2.15
CA LEU A 9 -19.21 -16.69 2.96
C LEU A 9 -19.72 -17.75 3.95
N SER A 10 -20.14 -17.31 5.14
CA SER A 10 -20.88 -18.18 6.06
C SER A 10 -22.13 -18.72 5.35
N PRO A 11 -22.57 -19.97 5.62
CA PRO A 11 -23.85 -20.49 5.09
C PRO A 11 -25.04 -19.58 5.40
N GLU A 12 -24.96 -18.81 6.50
CA GLU A 12 -25.99 -17.87 6.96
C GLU A 12 -25.81 -16.46 6.36
N GLN A 13 -24.64 -16.16 5.79
CA GLN A 13 -24.43 -14.88 5.11
C GLN A 13 -25.02 -14.97 3.71
N PRO A 14 -25.96 -14.09 3.33
CA PRO A 14 -26.41 -14.03 1.96
C PRO A 14 -25.20 -13.78 1.07
N SER A 15 -24.96 -14.71 0.13
CA SER A 15 -24.30 -14.36 -1.11
C SER A 15 -25.06 -13.15 -1.65
N PHE A 16 -24.40 -11.99 -1.74
CA PHE A 16 -24.95 -10.85 -2.46
C PHE A 16 -25.16 -11.15 -3.95
N GLU A 17 -24.88 -12.38 -4.42
CA GLU A 17 -25.23 -12.88 -5.74
C GLU A 17 -26.28 -14.00 -5.64
N PRO A 18 -27.57 -13.66 -5.45
CA PRO A 18 -28.66 -14.65 -5.46
C PRO A 18 -28.87 -15.28 -6.84
N THR A 19 -28.36 -14.67 -7.91
CA THR A 19 -28.28 -15.23 -9.26
C THR A 19 -27.09 -14.61 -9.96
N LYS A 20 -25.99 -15.35 -10.14
CA LYS A 20 -24.97 -14.94 -11.11
C LYS A 20 -25.66 -14.78 -12.46
N ASN A 21 -25.72 -13.55 -12.96
CA ASN A 21 -26.28 -13.28 -14.27
C ASN A 21 -25.50 -14.12 -15.28
N LYS A 22 -26.17 -15.10 -15.90
CA LYS A 22 -25.54 -16.05 -16.83
C LYS A 22 -24.89 -15.32 -18.01
N LEU A 23 -25.52 -14.24 -18.49
CA LEU A 23 -24.98 -13.40 -19.55
C LEU A 23 -23.66 -12.77 -19.09
N LEU A 24 -23.66 -12.06 -17.96
CA LEU A 24 -22.46 -11.43 -17.40
C LEU A 24 -21.33 -12.44 -17.16
N THR A 25 -21.66 -13.63 -16.66
CA THR A 25 -20.66 -14.68 -16.41
C THR A 25 -20.03 -15.17 -17.72
N ASN A 26 -20.81 -15.30 -18.79
CA ASN A 26 -20.31 -15.69 -20.09
C ASN A 26 -19.49 -14.58 -20.74
N GLU A 27 -19.94 -13.33 -20.66
CA GLU A 27 -19.19 -12.15 -21.14
C GLU A 27 -17.83 -12.04 -20.44
N LEU A 28 -17.77 -12.23 -19.12
CA LEU A 28 -16.50 -12.22 -18.38
C LEU A 28 -15.56 -13.37 -18.80
N ARG A 29 -16.11 -14.55 -19.12
CA ARG A 29 -15.31 -15.68 -19.62
C ARG A 29 -14.78 -15.43 -21.02
N GLU A 30 -15.59 -14.86 -21.90
CA GLU A 30 -15.18 -14.50 -23.26
C GLU A 30 -14.11 -13.40 -23.23
N LEU A 31 -14.28 -12.40 -22.36
CA LEU A 31 -13.27 -11.37 -22.11
C LEU A 31 -11.97 -12.00 -21.61
N TRP A 32 -12.04 -12.92 -20.64
CA TRP A 32 -10.85 -13.61 -20.13
C TRP A 32 -10.14 -14.40 -21.23
N ALA A 33 -10.88 -15.16 -22.05
CA ALA A 33 -10.32 -15.90 -23.17
C ALA A 33 -9.63 -14.97 -24.19
N THR A 34 -10.23 -13.81 -24.47
CA THR A 34 -9.65 -12.79 -25.34
C THR A 34 -8.35 -12.23 -24.76
N VAL A 35 -8.34 -11.88 -23.47
CA VAL A 35 -7.17 -11.34 -22.75
C VAL A 35 -6.02 -12.36 -22.73
N GLU A 36 -6.33 -13.65 -22.54
CA GLU A 36 -5.36 -14.74 -22.58
C GLU A 36 -4.79 -14.96 -24.00
N GLN A 37 -5.65 -14.96 -25.03
CA GLN A 37 -5.25 -15.09 -26.43
C GLN A 37 -4.33 -13.93 -26.87
N MET A 38 -4.61 -12.71 -26.41
CA MET A 38 -3.78 -11.52 -26.64
C MET A 38 -2.48 -11.52 -25.81
N ARG A 39 -2.28 -12.50 -24.91
CA ARG A 39 -1.12 -12.61 -24.01
C ARG A 39 -0.92 -11.39 -23.11
N LEU A 40 -1.99 -10.66 -22.80
CA LEU A 40 -1.91 -9.43 -21.98
C LEU A 40 -1.59 -9.73 -20.51
N VAL A 41 -1.80 -10.97 -20.06
CA VAL A 41 -1.46 -11.42 -18.69
C VAL A 41 0.01 -11.78 -18.54
N LYS A 42 0.76 -11.93 -19.64
CA LYS A 42 2.17 -12.34 -19.58
C LYS A 42 3.02 -11.14 -19.16
N ALA A 43 3.69 -11.28 -18.01
CA ALA A 43 4.64 -10.29 -17.51
C ALA A 43 5.75 -10.00 -18.52
N ASN A 44 6.06 -8.72 -18.72
CA ASN A 44 7.20 -8.26 -19.52
C ASN A 44 8.29 -7.73 -18.59
N HIS A 45 9.39 -8.47 -18.44
CA HIS A 45 10.48 -8.06 -17.55
C HIS A 45 11.18 -6.76 -17.98
N VAL A 46 11.16 -6.43 -19.28
CA VAL A 46 11.73 -5.17 -19.78
C VAL A 46 10.91 -3.99 -19.28
N PHE A 47 9.58 -4.12 -19.22
CA PHE A 47 8.70 -3.10 -18.65
C PHE A 47 9.06 -2.83 -17.17
N PHE A 48 9.14 -3.88 -16.34
CA PHE A 48 9.51 -3.73 -14.93
C PHE A 48 10.94 -3.20 -14.72
N LEU A 49 11.86 -3.52 -15.63
CA LEU A 49 13.21 -2.94 -15.60
C LEU A 49 13.19 -1.45 -15.92
N LEU A 50 12.40 -1.04 -16.92
CA LEU A 50 12.21 0.37 -17.30
C LEU A 50 11.43 1.16 -16.25
N ASP A 51 10.61 0.50 -15.42
CA ASP A 51 10.00 1.12 -14.24
C ASP A 51 11.00 1.29 -13.09
N LEU A 52 11.85 0.28 -12.85
CA LEU A 52 12.81 0.29 -11.75
C LEU A 52 13.99 1.25 -12.00
N LEU A 53 14.52 1.30 -13.22
CA LEU A 53 15.74 2.04 -13.54
C LEU A 53 15.63 3.56 -13.24
N PRO A 54 14.57 4.28 -13.65
CA PRO A 54 14.42 5.70 -13.32
C PRO A 54 14.34 5.94 -11.81
N ILE A 55 13.72 5.03 -11.06
CA ILE A 55 13.61 5.14 -9.60
C ILE A 55 15.01 5.10 -8.98
N LEU A 56 15.84 4.13 -9.37
CA LEU A 56 17.22 4.01 -8.88
C LEU A 56 18.08 5.21 -9.29
N LEU A 57 17.94 5.69 -10.53
CA LEU A 57 18.68 6.87 -11.01
C LEU A 57 18.32 8.14 -10.24
N LEU A 58 17.03 8.37 -9.97
CA LEU A 58 16.57 9.51 -9.20
C LEU A 58 17.00 9.45 -7.73
N ASP A 59 17.02 8.24 -7.14
CA ASP A 59 17.46 8.04 -5.77
C ASP A 59 18.96 8.35 -5.60
N VAL A 60 19.80 7.85 -6.52
CA VAL A 60 21.23 8.20 -6.57
C VAL A 60 21.42 9.70 -6.83
N ALA A 61 20.67 10.29 -7.75
CA ALA A 61 20.75 11.72 -8.05
C ALA A 61 20.38 12.58 -6.83
N ALA A 62 19.40 12.15 -6.02
CA ALA A 62 19.04 12.84 -4.79
C ALA A 62 20.18 12.84 -3.76
N GLY A 63 20.81 11.68 -3.54
CA GLY A 63 21.98 11.57 -2.66
C GLY A 63 23.17 12.41 -3.15
N LEU A 64 23.48 12.34 -4.46
CA LEU A 64 24.55 13.13 -5.07
C LEU A 64 24.31 14.63 -4.97
N THR A 65 23.05 15.07 -5.04
CA THR A 65 22.69 16.49 -4.89
C THR A 65 23.18 17.05 -3.55
N LEU A 66 22.94 16.33 -2.46
CA LEU A 66 23.41 16.75 -1.13
C LEU A 66 24.91 16.58 -0.97
N TRP A 67 25.47 15.50 -1.50
CA TRP A 67 26.90 15.22 -1.37
C TRP A 67 27.78 16.25 -2.11
N VAL A 68 27.37 16.69 -3.30
CA VAL A 68 28.15 17.63 -4.13
C VAL A 68 27.90 19.08 -3.73
N PHE A 69 26.64 19.46 -3.47
CA PHE A 69 26.27 20.86 -3.25
C PHE A 69 26.05 21.23 -1.77
N GLY A 70 26.19 20.26 -0.86
CA GLY A 70 25.95 20.43 0.57
C GLY A 70 24.47 20.60 0.92
N ALA A 71 24.17 20.63 2.22
CA ALA A 71 22.80 20.73 2.74
C ALA A 71 22.23 22.17 2.79
N SER A 72 22.58 23.02 1.82
CA SER A 72 21.98 24.35 1.70
C SER A 72 20.53 24.27 1.23
N PHE A 73 19.75 25.35 1.37
CA PHE A 73 18.30 25.33 1.13
C PHE A 73 17.90 24.79 -0.26
N VAL A 74 18.63 25.19 -1.31
CA VAL A 74 18.30 24.79 -2.69
C VAL A 74 18.57 23.31 -2.97
N PRO A 75 19.79 22.77 -2.74
CA PRO A 75 20.05 21.32 -2.81
C PRO A 75 19.14 20.48 -1.92
N PHE A 76 18.80 20.98 -0.72
CA PHE A 76 17.87 20.31 0.18
C PHE A 76 16.48 20.14 -0.45
N VAL A 77 15.89 21.23 -0.95
CA VAL A 77 14.57 21.20 -1.58
C VAL A 77 14.59 20.33 -2.84
N LEU A 78 15.67 20.39 -3.64
CA LEU A 78 15.83 19.55 -4.82
C LEU A 78 15.90 18.06 -4.45
N CYS A 79 16.72 17.70 -3.47
CA CYS A 79 16.81 16.33 -2.95
C CYS A 79 15.46 15.83 -2.43
N ALA A 80 14.76 16.64 -1.63
CA ALA A 80 13.44 16.30 -1.12
C ALA A 80 12.42 16.08 -2.25
N GLY A 81 12.47 16.89 -3.32
CA GLY A 81 11.64 16.73 -4.51
C GLY A 81 11.93 15.42 -5.26
N LEU A 82 13.21 15.10 -5.48
CA LEU A 82 13.64 13.87 -6.14
C LEU A 82 13.24 12.63 -5.32
N LEU A 83 13.49 12.62 -4.02
CA LEU A 83 13.08 11.54 -3.13
C LEU A 83 11.55 11.40 -3.08
N SER A 84 10.81 12.51 -3.13
CA SER A 84 9.34 12.46 -3.21
C SER A 84 8.86 11.78 -4.48
N ALA A 85 9.49 12.06 -5.62
CA ALA A 85 9.20 11.40 -6.89
C ALA A 85 9.54 9.90 -6.84
N VAL A 86 10.71 9.54 -6.31
CA VAL A 86 11.11 8.15 -6.04
C VAL A 86 10.06 7.45 -5.19
N GLN A 87 9.64 8.06 -4.09
CA GLN A 87 8.64 7.49 -3.19
C GLN A 87 7.27 7.32 -3.84
N ALA A 88 6.84 8.26 -4.68
CA ALA A 88 5.58 8.14 -5.41
C ALA A 88 5.60 6.97 -6.40
N GLN A 89 6.68 6.82 -7.16
CA GLN A 89 6.82 5.77 -8.17
C GLN A 89 7.09 4.39 -7.57
N ALA A 90 7.90 4.31 -6.51
CA ALA A 90 8.23 3.07 -5.81
C ALA A 90 7.04 2.43 -5.07
N GLY A 91 5.84 3.03 -5.09
CA GLY A 91 4.63 2.42 -4.51
C GLY A 91 4.09 1.23 -5.34
N TRP A 92 4.27 1.29 -6.66
CA TRP A 92 3.70 0.34 -7.63
C TRP A 92 4.48 -0.97 -7.70
N LEU A 93 5.78 -0.91 -7.94
CA LEU A 93 6.59 -2.12 -8.13
C LEU A 93 6.49 -3.16 -6.98
N PRO A 94 6.52 -2.78 -5.68
CA PRO A 94 6.31 -3.74 -4.61
C PRO A 94 4.85 -4.26 -4.51
N HIS A 95 3.86 -3.57 -5.09
CA HIS A 95 2.50 -4.11 -5.24
C HIS A 95 2.54 -5.36 -6.10
N ASP A 96 3.18 -5.26 -7.27
CA ASP A 96 3.18 -6.31 -8.28
C ASP A 96 4.02 -7.51 -7.82
N PHE A 97 5.12 -7.26 -7.10
CA PHE A 97 5.85 -8.32 -6.41
C PHE A 97 5.01 -9.00 -5.32
N GLY A 98 4.22 -8.25 -4.55
CA GLY A 98 3.32 -8.78 -3.53
C GLY A 98 2.21 -9.66 -4.10
N HIS A 99 1.77 -9.37 -5.33
CA HIS A 99 0.79 -10.16 -6.09
C HIS A 99 1.39 -11.31 -6.91
N LEU A 100 2.72 -11.48 -6.88
CA LEU A 100 3.44 -12.48 -7.67
C LEU A 100 3.30 -12.29 -9.19
N SER A 101 3.10 -11.04 -9.63
CA SER A 101 2.80 -10.71 -11.04
C SER A 101 4.03 -10.46 -11.90
N VAL A 102 5.22 -10.27 -11.30
CA VAL A 102 6.43 -9.89 -12.04
C VAL A 102 7.14 -11.11 -12.64
N PHE A 103 7.34 -12.15 -11.84
CA PHE A 103 7.98 -13.40 -12.28
C PHE A 103 7.00 -14.57 -12.32
N SER A 104 7.16 -15.45 -13.31
CA SER A 104 6.35 -16.67 -13.44
C SER A 104 6.52 -17.64 -12.26
N THR A 105 7.72 -17.68 -11.66
CA THR A 105 7.99 -18.45 -10.44
C THR A 105 7.90 -17.55 -9.22
N SER A 106 7.13 -17.97 -8.21
CA SER A 106 6.94 -17.20 -6.96
C SER A 106 8.23 -16.94 -6.19
N ARG A 107 9.26 -17.78 -6.35
CA ARG A 107 10.56 -17.66 -5.66
C ARG A 107 11.17 -16.27 -5.78
N TRP A 108 11.28 -15.75 -7.00
CA TRP A 108 11.90 -14.44 -7.25
C TRP A 108 11.05 -13.29 -6.70
N ASN A 109 9.73 -13.37 -6.84
CA ASN A 109 8.83 -12.38 -6.25
C ASN A 109 8.99 -12.33 -4.72
N HIS A 110 9.03 -13.49 -4.05
CA HIS A 110 9.23 -13.54 -2.60
C HIS A 110 10.60 -13.08 -2.12
N MET A 111 11.65 -13.24 -2.94
CA MET A 111 12.99 -12.76 -2.62
C MET A 111 13.11 -11.24 -2.81
N LEU A 112 12.56 -10.70 -3.89
CA LEU A 112 12.70 -9.28 -4.24
C LEU A 112 11.68 -8.40 -3.52
N HIS A 113 10.50 -8.92 -3.16
CA HIS A 113 9.47 -8.13 -2.48
C HIS A 113 9.97 -7.48 -1.17
N PRO A 114 10.64 -8.20 -0.22
CA PRO A 114 11.19 -7.58 0.98
C PRO A 114 12.27 -6.55 0.70
N CYS A 115 13.12 -6.78 -0.31
CA CYS A 115 14.17 -5.85 -0.70
C CYS A 115 13.55 -4.55 -1.22
N VAL A 116 12.66 -4.62 -2.22
CA VAL A 116 12.04 -3.43 -2.84
C VAL A 116 11.17 -2.68 -1.83
N THR A 117 10.33 -3.37 -1.06
CA THR A 117 9.46 -2.69 -0.06
C THR A 117 10.27 -2.15 1.11
N GLY A 118 11.27 -2.88 1.60
CA GLY A 118 12.05 -2.46 2.76
C GLY A 118 13.08 -1.39 2.42
N HIS A 119 13.94 -1.64 1.43
CA HIS A 119 15.03 -0.74 1.05
C HIS A 119 14.57 0.52 0.34
N MET A 120 13.58 0.43 -0.57
CA MET A 120 13.17 1.60 -1.35
C MET A 120 12.03 2.38 -0.68
N LYS A 121 11.16 1.72 0.08
CA LYS A 121 9.98 2.35 0.71
C LYS A 121 10.13 2.55 2.22
N GLY A 122 11.08 1.88 2.87
CA GLY A 122 11.20 1.89 4.33
C GLY A 122 10.06 1.14 5.03
N ALA A 123 9.42 0.18 4.36
CA ALA A 123 8.25 -0.53 4.90
C ALA A 123 8.42 -2.06 4.89
N PRO A 124 7.79 -2.80 5.82
CA PRO A 124 7.85 -4.25 5.83
C PRO A 124 6.96 -4.86 4.75
N ALA A 125 7.56 -5.67 3.87
CA ALA A 125 6.82 -6.47 2.88
C ALA A 125 5.78 -7.39 3.54
N SER A 126 6.11 -8.00 4.68
CA SER A 126 5.18 -8.87 5.38
C SER A 126 4.01 -8.10 6.02
N GLY A 127 4.24 -6.86 6.49
CA GLY A 127 3.21 -5.99 7.02
C GLY A 127 2.26 -5.49 5.94
N ARG A 128 2.81 -5.12 4.77
CA ARG A 128 2.02 -4.80 3.58
C ARG A 128 1.13 -5.98 3.19
N ASN A 129 1.70 -7.17 2.98
CA ASN A 129 0.93 -8.37 2.61
C ASN A 129 -0.15 -8.69 3.64
N HIS A 130 0.14 -8.59 4.93
CA HIS A 130 -0.84 -8.86 5.98
C HIS A 130 -2.10 -7.99 5.88
N LYS A 131 -1.94 -6.68 5.65
CA LYS A 131 -3.08 -5.76 5.47
C LYS A 131 -3.74 -5.94 4.10
N HIS A 132 -2.92 -6.05 3.06
CA HIS A 132 -3.36 -6.14 1.67
C HIS A 132 -4.23 -7.38 1.42
N PHE A 133 -3.84 -8.54 1.97
CA PHE A 133 -4.64 -9.76 1.86
C PHE A 133 -6.00 -9.63 2.57
N GLN A 134 -6.06 -8.94 3.71
CA GLN A 134 -7.33 -8.69 4.40
C GLN A 134 -8.23 -7.74 3.60
N HIS A 135 -7.65 -6.69 3.01
CA HIS A 135 -8.36 -5.79 2.11
C HIS A 135 -8.99 -6.56 0.95
N HIS A 136 -8.21 -7.38 0.25
CA HIS A 136 -8.69 -8.15 -0.90
C HIS A 136 -9.70 -9.25 -0.52
N ALA A 137 -9.61 -9.79 0.70
CA ALA A 137 -10.55 -10.79 1.16
C ALA A 137 -11.97 -10.22 1.39
N LYS A 138 -12.07 -9.02 1.97
CA LYS A 138 -13.36 -8.35 2.25
C LYS A 138 -13.26 -6.83 2.04
N PRO A 139 -13.16 -6.35 0.79
CA PRO A 139 -13.00 -4.93 0.52
C PRO A 139 -14.25 -4.15 0.94
N ASN A 140 -14.05 -2.89 1.34
CA ASN A 140 -15.13 -1.97 1.75
C ASN A 140 -16.07 -2.47 2.88
N CYS A 141 -15.71 -3.54 3.60
CA CYS A 141 -16.45 -4.00 4.77
C CYS A 141 -15.84 -3.39 6.05
N PHE A 142 -16.61 -2.53 6.73
CA PHE A 142 -16.18 -1.95 8.01
C PHE A 142 -15.87 -3.05 9.06
N CYS A 143 -14.88 -2.82 9.91
CA CYS A 143 -14.30 -3.79 10.85
C CYS A 143 -13.63 -5.04 10.24
N LYS A 144 -13.67 -5.24 8.91
CA LYS A 144 -13.02 -6.36 8.21
C LYS A 144 -11.90 -5.91 7.28
N ASN A 145 -12.09 -4.78 6.60
CA ASN A 145 -11.08 -4.16 5.78
C ASN A 145 -10.20 -3.22 6.65
N PRO A 146 -8.89 -3.50 6.80
CA PRO A 146 -8.00 -2.66 7.61
C PRO A 146 -7.89 -1.22 7.12
N ASP A 147 -8.14 -0.95 5.83
CA ASP A 147 -7.97 0.39 5.24
C ASP A 147 -9.06 1.38 5.65
N ILE A 148 -10.19 0.86 6.12
CA ILE A 148 -11.34 1.66 6.59
C ILE A 148 -11.64 1.43 8.08
N ASN A 149 -10.81 0.63 8.76
CA ASN A 149 -10.94 0.34 10.19
C ASN A 149 -10.35 1.45 11.09
N MET A 150 -10.59 2.71 10.69
CA MET A 150 -10.17 3.92 11.38
C MET A 150 -11.35 4.75 11.89
N HIS A 151 -12.57 4.34 11.55
CA HIS A 151 -13.80 4.97 12.01
C HIS A 151 -14.16 4.53 13.45
N PRO A 152 -14.67 5.43 14.31
CA PRO A 152 -14.77 6.88 14.13
C PRO A 152 -13.52 7.64 14.60
N PHE A 153 -12.52 6.94 15.14
CA PHE A 153 -11.41 7.56 15.89
C PHE A 153 -10.63 8.59 15.08
N PHE A 154 -10.30 8.27 13.83
CA PHE A 154 -9.63 9.23 12.96
C PHE A 154 -10.63 10.00 12.09
N PHE A 155 -11.62 9.31 11.51
CA PHE A 155 -12.56 9.92 10.56
C PHE A 155 -13.94 9.25 10.56
N ALA A 156 -14.95 10.04 10.23
CA ALA A 156 -16.24 9.54 9.78
C ALA A 156 -16.14 9.04 8.33
N LEU A 157 -16.59 7.81 8.07
CA LEU A 157 -16.46 7.15 6.77
C LEU A 157 -17.82 6.84 6.16
N GLY A 158 -18.09 7.40 4.98
CA GLY A 158 -19.33 7.16 4.26
C GLY A 158 -20.57 7.72 4.97
N LYS A 159 -21.70 7.72 4.27
CA LYS A 159 -22.95 8.29 4.79
C LYS A 159 -23.49 7.48 5.97
N LEU A 160 -23.48 6.16 5.88
CA LEU A 160 -24.11 5.27 6.85
C LEU A 160 -23.43 5.32 8.22
N LEU A 161 -22.11 5.13 8.29
CA LEU A 161 -21.37 5.17 9.56
C LEU A 161 -21.39 6.58 10.18
N SER A 162 -21.36 7.63 9.35
CA SER A 162 -21.46 9.02 9.84
C SER A 162 -22.82 9.32 10.49
N VAL A 163 -23.92 8.80 9.93
CA VAL A 163 -25.26 8.96 10.52
C VAL A 163 -25.36 8.19 11.83
N GLU A 164 -24.83 6.97 11.89
CA GLU A 164 -24.79 6.17 13.12
C GLU A 164 -23.99 6.87 14.22
N PHE A 165 -22.81 7.40 13.88
CA PHE A 165 -22.00 8.17 14.81
C PHE A 165 -22.70 9.46 15.28
N GLY A 166 -23.37 10.18 14.37
CA GLY A 166 -24.14 11.39 14.69
C GLY A 166 -25.32 11.13 15.64
N LYS A 167 -25.98 9.96 15.52
CA LYS A 167 -27.04 9.54 16.46
C LYS A 167 -26.53 9.33 17.89
N GLN A 168 -25.25 8.99 18.06
CA GLN A 168 -24.62 8.83 19.38
C GLN A 168 -24.32 10.18 20.08
N LYS A 169 -24.70 11.33 19.47
CA LYS A 169 -24.42 12.70 19.96
C LYS A 169 -22.93 12.99 20.22
N LYS A 170 -22.02 12.17 19.69
CA LYS A 170 -20.58 12.39 19.76
C LYS A 170 -20.21 13.37 18.63
N GLU A 171 -19.90 14.60 19.05
CA GLU A 171 -19.34 15.72 18.27
C GLU A 171 -19.75 15.85 16.79
N TYR A 172 -20.91 16.47 16.58
CA TYR A 172 -21.47 16.87 15.28
C TYR A 172 -20.53 17.77 14.44
N LEU A 173 -19.61 18.50 15.09
CA LEU A 173 -18.73 19.47 14.41
C LEU A 173 -17.62 18.81 13.59
N LEU A 174 -17.04 17.70 14.06
CA LEU A 174 -15.92 17.05 13.37
C LEU A 174 -16.36 16.49 12.01
N CYS A 175 -17.48 15.77 11.97
CA CYS A 175 -17.92 15.10 10.73
C CYS A 175 -18.27 16.09 9.60
N ASN A 176 -19.01 17.16 9.91
CA ASN A 176 -19.50 18.10 8.90
C ASN A 176 -18.41 18.99 8.30
N HIS A 177 -17.35 19.26 9.07
CA HIS A 177 -16.21 20.04 8.62
C HIS A 177 -14.97 19.20 8.33
N GLN A 178 -15.11 17.86 8.29
CA GLN A 178 -14.02 16.94 7.98
C GLN A 178 -13.26 17.33 6.71
N HIS A 179 -13.97 17.79 5.68
CA HIS A 179 -13.37 18.26 4.42
C HIS A 179 -12.44 19.48 4.60
N LYS A 180 -12.69 20.36 5.58
CA LYS A 180 -11.89 21.58 5.82
C LYS A 180 -10.53 21.26 6.42
N TYR A 181 -10.49 20.32 7.37
CA TYR A 181 -9.26 19.97 8.08
C TYR A 181 -8.58 18.71 7.53
N PHE A 182 -9.22 17.97 6.60
CA PHE A 182 -8.72 16.74 6.03
C PHE A 182 -7.28 16.89 5.54
N PHE A 183 -7.02 17.81 4.61
CA PHE A 183 -5.70 17.91 3.97
C PHE A 183 -4.62 18.43 4.92
N LEU A 184 -4.99 19.25 5.91
CA LEU A 184 -4.06 19.83 6.86
C LEU A 184 -3.66 18.85 7.96
N ILE A 185 -4.59 18.05 8.47
CA ILE A 185 -4.36 17.19 9.62
C ILE A 185 -4.08 15.75 9.17
N ARG A 186 -4.83 15.22 8.19
CA ARG A 186 -4.82 13.78 7.91
C ARG A 186 -3.54 13.29 7.25
N PRO A 187 -3.09 13.77 6.07
CA PRO A 187 -1.85 13.29 5.49
C PRO A 187 -0.66 13.43 6.45
N PRO A 188 -0.48 14.58 7.16
CA PRO A 188 0.63 14.74 8.09
C PRO A 188 0.54 13.92 9.37
N VAL A 189 -0.64 13.56 9.88
CA VAL A 189 -0.72 12.68 11.06
C VAL A 189 -0.67 11.21 10.67
N LEU A 190 -1.36 10.84 9.59
CA LEU A 190 -1.50 9.44 9.21
C LEU A 190 -0.21 8.89 8.61
N LEU A 191 0.42 9.61 7.69
CA LEU A 191 1.57 9.11 6.92
C LEU A 191 2.88 9.13 7.75
N PRO A 192 3.41 10.27 8.21
CA PRO A 192 4.70 10.29 8.89
C PRO A 192 4.64 9.90 10.37
N LEU A 193 3.48 10.02 11.06
CA LEU A 193 3.39 9.64 12.48
C LEU A 193 2.83 8.23 12.66
N TYR A 194 1.55 8.02 12.30
CA TYR A 194 0.88 6.76 12.58
C TYR A 194 1.48 5.60 11.79
N PHE A 195 1.60 5.73 10.47
CA PHE A 195 2.17 4.65 9.65
C PHE A 195 3.61 4.39 10.06
N GLN A 196 4.47 5.41 10.14
CA GLN A 196 5.87 5.20 10.53
C GLN A 196 6.01 4.46 11.86
N TRP A 197 5.30 4.91 12.90
CA TRP A 197 5.28 4.20 14.19
C TRP A 197 4.76 2.76 14.03
N TYR A 198 3.64 2.57 13.33
CA TYR A 198 3.02 1.26 13.15
C TYR A 198 3.94 0.28 12.40
N LEU A 199 4.68 0.72 11.39
CA LEU A 199 5.59 -0.14 10.63
C LEU A 199 6.67 -0.72 11.54
N PHE A 200 7.30 0.12 12.36
CA PHE A 200 8.30 -0.33 13.35
C PHE A 200 7.68 -1.20 14.45
N TYR A 201 6.52 -0.78 15.00
CA TYR A 201 5.78 -1.58 15.96
C TYR A 201 5.48 -2.98 15.41
N PHE A 202 4.99 -3.08 14.17
CA PHE A 202 4.66 -4.34 13.51
C PHE A 202 5.87 -5.26 13.40
N VAL A 203 7.00 -4.77 12.86
CA VAL A 203 8.18 -5.63 12.65
C VAL A 203 8.80 -6.10 13.95
N ILE A 204 8.83 -5.24 14.98
CA ILE A 204 9.39 -5.59 16.30
C ILE A 204 8.48 -6.61 16.98
N GLN A 205 7.17 -6.34 17.08
CA GLN A 205 6.21 -7.22 17.75
C GLN A 205 6.11 -8.59 17.07
N ARG A 206 6.17 -8.62 15.73
CA ARG A 206 6.09 -9.86 14.94
C ARG A 206 7.45 -10.51 14.69
N LYS A 207 8.54 -9.98 15.25
CA LYS A 207 9.92 -10.47 15.09
C LYS A 207 10.33 -10.64 13.62
N LYS A 208 9.94 -9.69 12.76
CA LYS A 208 10.25 -9.69 11.32
C LYS A 208 11.61 -9.04 11.06
N TRP A 209 12.66 -9.71 11.51
CA TRP A 209 14.03 -9.16 11.48
C TRP A 209 14.56 -8.88 10.08
N MET A 210 14.19 -9.70 9.08
CA MET A 210 14.58 -9.45 7.69
C MET A 210 13.96 -8.16 7.14
N ASP A 211 12.67 -7.93 7.41
CA ASP A 211 12.00 -6.69 7.01
C ASP A 211 12.64 -5.49 7.73
N LEU A 212 12.91 -5.63 9.04
CA LEU A 212 13.59 -4.58 9.81
C LEU A 212 14.97 -4.26 9.25
N ALA A 213 15.77 -5.26 8.88
CA ALA A 213 17.09 -5.05 8.28
C ALA A 213 17.00 -4.21 7.00
N TRP A 214 16.07 -4.55 6.10
CA TRP A 214 15.85 -3.74 4.89
C TRP A 214 15.35 -2.33 5.20
N MET A 215 14.43 -2.17 6.14
CA MET A 215 13.96 -0.84 6.57
C MET A 215 15.11 0.02 7.13
N VAL A 216 16.06 -0.58 7.84
CA VAL A 216 17.25 0.15 8.33
C VAL A 216 18.12 0.61 7.17
N THR A 217 18.30 -0.21 6.12
CA THR A 217 19.05 0.24 4.93
C THR A 217 18.42 1.46 4.27
N PHE A 218 17.08 1.53 4.20
CA PHE A 218 16.38 2.73 3.73
C PHE A 218 16.72 3.95 4.59
N SER A 219 16.64 3.83 5.92
CA SER A 219 16.99 4.93 6.83
C SER A 219 18.44 5.37 6.65
N VAL A 220 19.38 4.43 6.53
CA VAL A 220 20.79 4.75 6.28
C VAL A 220 20.94 5.51 4.96
N CYS A 221 20.35 5.04 3.86
CA CYS A 221 20.43 5.73 2.56
C CYS A 221 19.82 7.13 2.60
N VAL A 222 18.73 7.35 3.34
CA VAL A 222 18.11 8.66 3.48
C VAL A 222 18.95 9.59 4.34
N PHE A 223 19.54 9.13 5.45
CA PHE A 223 20.24 10.02 6.40
C PHE A 223 21.73 10.21 6.12
N LEU A 224 22.40 9.25 5.50
CA LEU A 224 23.84 9.32 5.21
C LEU A 224 24.25 10.59 4.42
N PRO A 225 23.49 11.08 3.42
CA PRO A 225 23.86 12.28 2.68
C PRO A 225 23.79 13.59 3.50
N TYR A 226 23.25 13.56 4.72
CA TYR A 226 23.11 14.72 5.61
C TYR A 226 24.22 14.83 6.66
N VAL A 227 25.11 13.84 6.74
CA VAL A 227 26.25 13.78 7.68
C VAL A 227 27.52 14.10 6.94
#